data_AF-A0A8I2ZFJ2-F1
#
_entry.id   AF-A0A8I2ZFJ2-F1
#
_cell.length_a   1.000
_cell.length_b   1.000
_cell.length_c   1.000
_cell.angle_alpha   90.00
_cell.angle_beta   90.00
_cell.angle_gamma   90.00
#
_symmetry.space_group_name_H-M   'P 1'
#
loop_
_entity.id
_entity.type
_entity.pdbx_description
1 polymer ?
#
loop_
_entity_poly.entity_id
_entity_poly.type
_entity_poly.pdbx_seq_one_letter_code
_entity_poly.pdbx_strand_id
1 'polypeptide(L)'
;MASIGKINFSGASFTNENTVALLNLNVDVCFWRCDPSPEFVPVGSALTVKRRVEAESGSIHRTACKLGFLFNEVIPDTPNLIKAYGKRVSEILALPKVNPQGTDEDGPFRPFIGADCTSIWAAATSGSPSIGVLLLACMLADAWDAKTAISIWVELIDERKEQIQAQQKDNKMLSLQTLAAARQEFARAELASWDASVRSWIRRAGESMASKRVQFALISKNLTIPYPRGGLTYGTGGAP
;
A
#
# COMPACT_ATOMS: atom_id res chain seq x y z
N MET A 1 15.98 -22.72 65.58
CA MET A 1 14.72 -23.09 64.91
C MET A 1 14.41 -22.03 63.87
N ALA A 2 14.58 -22.34 62.58
CA ALA A 2 14.23 -21.45 61.48
C ALA A 2 12.78 -21.71 61.07
N SER A 3 11.94 -20.67 61.07
CA SER A 3 10.56 -20.76 60.57
C SER A 3 10.54 -20.30 59.12
N ILE A 4 10.19 -21.20 58.20
CA ILE A 4 9.94 -20.90 56.79
C ILE A 4 8.52 -20.33 56.71
N GLY A 5 8.41 -19.03 56.49
CA GLY A 5 7.13 -18.38 56.19
C GLY A 5 6.63 -18.80 54.82
N LYS A 6 5.43 -19.40 54.78
CA LYS A 6 4.70 -19.69 53.54
C LYS A 6 4.36 -18.39 52.83
N ILE A 7 4.81 -18.23 51.59
CA ILE A 7 4.44 -17.11 50.73
C ILE A 7 3.23 -17.57 49.89
N ASN A 8 2.05 -17.04 50.20
CA ASN A 8 0.85 -17.24 49.39
C ASN A 8 0.94 -16.36 48.14
N PHE A 9 1.02 -16.97 46.96
CA PHE A 9 0.89 -16.27 45.68
C PHE A 9 -0.60 -16.12 45.36
N SER A 10 -1.19 -15.03 45.82
CA SER A 10 -2.54 -14.64 45.41
C SER A 10 -2.46 -13.99 44.03
N GLY A 11 -2.97 -14.69 43.02
CA GLY A 11 -3.13 -14.17 41.67
C GLY A 11 -3.99 -12.92 41.66
N ALA A 12 -3.38 -11.78 41.33
CA ALA A 12 -4.09 -10.61 40.87
C ALA A 12 -4.06 -10.65 39.34
N SER A 13 -5.16 -11.09 38.75
CA SER A 13 -5.48 -10.76 37.37
C SER A 13 -5.63 -9.24 37.32
N PHE A 14 -4.59 -8.55 36.88
CA PHE A 14 -4.68 -7.13 36.56
C PHE A 14 -5.45 -7.00 35.24
N THR A 15 -6.78 -6.99 35.31
CA THR A 15 -7.58 -6.36 34.26
C THR A 15 -7.27 -4.87 34.32
N ASN A 16 -6.33 -4.45 33.46
CA ASN A 16 -5.87 -3.08 33.39
C ASN A 16 -6.93 -2.24 32.65
N GLU A 17 -7.98 -1.84 33.37
CA GLU A 17 -9.01 -0.90 32.89
C GLU A 17 -8.42 0.47 32.49
N ASN A 18 -7.17 0.77 32.89
CA ASN A 18 -6.47 2.00 32.53
C ASN A 18 -5.93 2.05 31.10
N THR A 19 -5.96 0.96 30.32
CA THR A 19 -5.54 1.02 28.90
C THR A 19 -6.54 1.79 28.04
N VAL A 20 -7.80 1.90 28.46
CA VAL A 20 -8.85 2.60 27.69
C VAL A 20 -8.73 4.13 27.82
N ALA A 21 -8.27 4.64 28.98
CA ALA A 21 -8.20 6.07 29.25
C ALA A 21 -6.98 6.78 28.63
N LEU A 22 -5.91 6.05 28.27
CA LEU A 22 -4.67 6.63 27.72
C LEU A 22 -4.65 6.73 26.17
N LEU A 23 -5.70 6.27 25.48
CA LEU A 23 -5.76 6.27 24.00
C LEU A 23 -6.49 7.49 23.42
N ASN A 24 -6.38 8.65 24.08
CA ASN A 24 -6.73 9.95 23.50
C ASN A 24 -5.46 10.71 23.03
N LEU A 25 -4.38 9.99 22.73
CA LEU A 25 -3.31 10.54 21.92
C LEU A 25 -3.83 10.61 20.48
N ASN A 26 -4.07 11.83 19.99
CA ASN A 26 -4.27 12.08 18.57
C ASN A 26 -2.91 11.90 17.86
N VAL A 27 -2.43 10.65 17.80
CA VAL A 27 -1.20 10.30 17.08
C VAL A 27 -1.54 10.42 15.62
N ASP A 28 -1.13 11.54 15.02
CA ASP A 28 -1.23 11.68 13.58
C ASP A 28 -0.18 10.78 12.93
N VAL A 29 -0.63 9.61 12.47
CA VAL A 29 0.23 8.62 11.82
C VAL A 29 0.93 9.20 10.58
N CYS A 30 0.41 10.29 10.01
CA CYS A 30 0.92 10.96 8.82
C CYS A 30 2.36 11.49 8.94
N PHE A 31 2.92 11.60 10.16
CA PHE A 31 4.32 11.99 10.37
C PHE A 31 5.31 10.82 10.27
N TRP A 32 4.82 9.57 10.17
CA TRP A 32 5.69 8.42 10.03
C TRP A 32 6.48 8.48 8.73
N ARG A 33 7.78 8.18 8.84
CA ARG A 33 8.69 8.06 7.71
C ARG A 33 9.78 7.04 8.04
N CYS A 34 10.09 6.18 7.08
CA CYS A 34 11.20 5.24 7.16
C CYS A 34 12.14 5.40 5.97
N ASP A 35 13.35 4.87 6.12
CA ASP A 35 14.26 4.74 4.99
C ASP A 35 13.70 3.71 4.00
N PRO A 36 13.62 4.06 2.71
CA PRO A 36 13.09 3.16 1.70
C PRO A 36 14.07 2.02 1.42
N SER A 37 13.54 0.86 1.05
CA SER A 37 14.35 -0.29 0.63
C SER A 37 15.23 0.07 -0.59
N PRO A 38 16.43 -0.54 -0.74
CA PRO A 38 17.45 -0.11 -1.69
C PRO A 38 16.96 -0.10 -3.15
N GLU A 39 16.02 -0.98 -3.50
CA GLU A 39 15.41 -1.04 -4.83
C GLU A 39 14.56 0.19 -5.19
N PHE A 40 14.09 0.97 -4.22
CA PHE A 40 13.31 2.19 -4.43
C PHE A 40 14.17 3.46 -4.39
N VAL A 41 15.40 3.41 -3.89
CA VAL A 41 16.30 4.58 -3.81
C VAL A 41 16.44 5.32 -5.15
N PRO A 42 16.60 4.64 -6.31
CA PRO A 42 16.66 5.33 -7.60
C PRO A 42 15.39 6.11 -7.96
N VAL A 43 14.22 5.68 -7.44
CA VAL A 43 12.93 6.34 -7.67
C VAL A 43 12.93 7.74 -7.06
N GLY A 44 13.41 7.88 -5.82
CA GLY A 44 13.49 9.18 -5.14
C GLY A 44 14.43 10.17 -5.86
N SER A 45 15.53 9.66 -6.41
CA SER A 45 16.48 10.46 -7.20
C SER A 45 15.95 10.84 -8.59
N ALA A 46 14.99 10.07 -9.13
CA ALA A 46 14.39 10.31 -10.44
C ALA A 46 13.26 11.37 -10.38
N LEU A 47 12.69 11.64 -9.20
CA LEU A 47 11.62 12.62 -9.03
C LEU A 47 12.12 14.06 -9.16
N THR A 48 11.28 14.93 -9.71
CA THR A 48 11.49 16.38 -9.62
C THR A 48 11.43 16.83 -8.17
N VAL A 49 12.10 17.94 -7.84
CA VAL A 49 12.10 18.49 -6.47
C VAL A 49 10.69 18.65 -5.92
N LYS A 50 9.77 19.17 -6.74
CA LYS A 50 8.35 19.34 -6.37
C LYS A 50 7.68 18.00 -6.03
N ARG A 51 7.81 17.00 -6.92
CA ARG A 51 7.21 15.68 -6.70
C ARG A 51 7.81 14.96 -5.50
N ARG A 52 9.11 15.14 -5.26
CA ARG A 52 9.79 14.58 -4.10
C ARG A 52 9.28 15.19 -2.79
N VAL A 53 9.14 16.51 -2.73
CA VAL A 53 8.55 17.19 -1.55
C VAL A 53 7.12 16.71 -1.30
N GLU A 54 6.30 16.61 -2.34
CA GLU A 54 4.92 16.09 -2.23
C GLU A 54 4.88 14.64 -1.74
N ALA A 55 5.79 13.79 -2.22
CA ALA A 55 5.89 12.39 -1.81
C ALA A 55 6.47 12.19 -0.41
N GLU A 56 7.22 13.17 0.13
CA GLU A 56 7.91 13.05 1.42
C GLU A 56 7.18 13.77 2.57
N SER A 57 6.35 14.76 2.25
CA SER A 57 5.71 15.64 3.24
C SER A 57 4.32 16.15 2.82
N GLY A 58 3.92 15.90 1.58
CA GLY A 58 2.66 16.37 1.02
C GLY A 58 1.48 15.45 1.30
N SER A 59 0.36 15.75 0.65
CA SER A 59 -0.91 15.04 0.81
C SER A 59 -0.83 13.57 0.38
N ILE A 60 -0.02 13.28 -0.64
CA ILE A 60 0.19 11.92 -1.13
C ILE A 60 0.98 11.08 -0.11
N HIS A 61 1.98 11.65 0.57
CA HIS A 61 2.67 10.99 1.69
C HIS A 61 1.70 10.59 2.79
N ARG A 62 0.89 11.56 3.24
CA ARG A 62 -0.12 11.32 4.27
C ARG A 62 -1.07 10.20 3.85
N THR A 63 -1.58 10.25 2.63
CA THR A 63 -2.50 9.23 2.10
C THR A 63 -1.86 7.83 2.08
N ALA A 64 -0.62 7.72 1.60
CA ALA A 64 0.12 6.45 1.60
C ALA A 64 0.25 5.88 3.01
N CYS A 65 0.62 6.74 3.96
CA CYS A 65 0.82 6.38 5.35
C CYS A 65 -0.49 5.95 6.04
N LYS A 66 -1.57 6.73 5.88
CA LYS A 66 -2.90 6.42 6.40
C LYS A 66 -3.39 5.06 5.91
N LEU A 67 -3.30 4.82 4.60
CA LEU A 67 -3.74 3.56 4.00
C LEU A 67 -2.84 2.40 4.45
N GLY A 68 -1.52 2.59 4.46
CA GLY A 68 -0.57 1.56 4.90
C GLY A 68 -0.86 1.07 6.31
N PHE A 69 -1.10 1.97 7.25
CA PHE A 69 -1.44 1.59 8.62
C PHE A 69 -2.85 1.01 8.77
N LEU A 70 -3.83 1.52 8.02
CA LEU A 70 -5.21 0.99 8.05
C LEU A 70 -5.27 -0.49 7.63
N PHE A 71 -4.47 -0.86 6.64
CA PHE A 71 -4.44 -2.22 6.07
C PHE A 71 -3.27 -3.09 6.58
N ASN A 72 -2.46 -2.60 7.51
CA ASN A 72 -1.22 -3.24 7.98
C ASN A 72 -1.38 -4.72 8.39
N GLU A 73 -2.50 -5.07 9.01
CA GLU A 73 -2.75 -6.43 9.53
C GLU A 73 -3.40 -7.38 8.52
N VAL A 74 -3.87 -6.86 7.39
CA VAL A 74 -4.59 -7.64 6.37
C VAL A 74 -3.75 -7.84 5.11
N ILE A 75 -2.82 -6.91 4.84
CA ILE A 75 -1.92 -7.04 3.70
C ILE A 75 -0.95 -8.20 3.94
N PRO A 76 -0.83 -9.15 2.99
CA PRO A 76 0.09 -10.25 3.12
C PRO A 76 1.54 -9.77 3.03
N ASP A 77 2.41 -10.37 3.83
CA ASP A 77 3.84 -10.13 3.73
C ASP A 77 4.39 -10.72 2.42
N THR A 78 4.84 -9.83 1.52
CA THR A 78 5.23 -10.19 0.15
C THR A 78 6.58 -9.55 -0.22
N PRO A 79 7.66 -9.80 0.54
CA PRO A 79 8.93 -9.09 0.40
C PRO A 79 9.57 -9.29 -0.98
N ASN A 80 9.43 -10.49 -1.56
CA ASN A 80 9.94 -10.79 -2.90
C ASN A 80 9.20 -10.02 -4.00
N LEU A 81 7.88 -9.83 -3.85
CA LEU A 81 7.07 -9.06 -4.79
C LEU A 81 7.43 -7.58 -4.71
N ILE A 82 7.53 -7.03 -3.49
CA ILE A 82 7.92 -5.64 -3.24
C ILE A 82 9.31 -5.37 -3.85
N LYS A 83 10.28 -6.24 -3.60
CA LYS A 83 11.63 -6.14 -4.15
C LYS A 83 11.64 -6.20 -5.68
N ALA A 84 10.89 -7.13 -6.28
CA ALA A 84 10.78 -7.25 -7.73
C ALA A 84 10.12 -6.01 -8.35
N TYR A 85 9.08 -5.48 -7.69
CA TYR A 85 8.41 -4.26 -8.11
C TYR A 85 9.35 -3.05 -8.07
N GLY A 86 10.02 -2.79 -6.94
CA GLY A 86 10.96 -1.68 -6.81
C GLY A 86 12.10 -1.74 -7.84
N LYS A 87 12.69 -2.93 -8.05
CA LYS A 87 13.70 -3.13 -9.11
C LYS A 87 13.15 -2.78 -10.49
N ARG A 88 11.94 -3.25 -10.80
CA ARG A 88 11.31 -3.01 -12.09
C ARG A 88 10.99 -1.53 -12.31
N VAL A 89 10.50 -0.83 -11.29
CA VAL A 89 10.25 0.62 -11.35
C VAL A 89 11.56 1.35 -11.65
N SER A 90 12.63 1.02 -10.92
CA SER A 90 13.96 1.61 -11.11
C SER A 90 14.54 1.32 -12.51
N GLU A 91 14.39 0.10 -13.03
CA GLU A 91 14.78 -0.27 -14.40
C GLU A 91 14.01 0.54 -15.45
N ILE A 92 12.69 0.68 -15.28
CA ILE A 92 11.83 1.45 -16.20
C ILE A 92 12.26 2.92 -16.22
N LEU A 93 12.51 3.51 -15.05
CA LEU A 93 12.94 4.91 -14.93
C LEU A 93 14.31 5.16 -15.55
N ALA A 94 15.19 4.16 -15.56
CA ALA A 94 16.51 4.26 -16.19
C ALA A 94 16.45 4.20 -17.73
N LEU A 95 15.31 3.83 -18.33
CA LEU A 95 15.18 3.80 -19.77
C LEU A 95 15.18 5.21 -20.37
N PRO A 96 15.82 5.39 -21.56
CA PRO A 96 15.77 6.66 -22.27
C PRO A 96 14.33 7.11 -22.54
N LYS A 97 14.07 8.42 -22.43
CA LYS A 97 12.78 9.07 -22.71
C LYS A 97 11.61 8.72 -21.77
N VAL A 98 11.78 7.79 -20.83
CA VAL A 98 10.72 7.46 -19.85
C VAL A 98 10.55 8.57 -18.82
N ASN A 99 11.66 9.11 -18.32
CA ASN A 99 11.67 10.18 -17.34
C ASN A 99 12.47 11.41 -17.84
N PRO A 100 11.94 12.17 -18.83
CA PRO A 100 12.57 13.41 -19.25
C PRO A 100 12.61 14.42 -18.10
N GLN A 101 13.66 15.23 -18.06
CA GLN A 101 13.76 16.35 -17.12
C GLN A 101 13.21 17.61 -17.77
N GLY A 102 12.49 18.42 -17.00
CA GLY A 102 11.96 19.69 -17.47
C GLY A 102 13.08 20.70 -17.78
N THR A 103 12.94 21.34 -18.93
CA THR A 103 13.79 22.41 -19.45
C THR A 103 13.15 23.78 -19.22
N ASP A 104 13.88 24.86 -19.49
CA ASP A 104 13.34 26.23 -19.35
C ASP A 104 12.22 26.52 -20.38
N GLU A 105 12.21 25.83 -21.52
CA GLU A 105 11.16 25.91 -22.54
C GLU A 105 9.80 25.37 -22.06
N ASP A 106 9.80 24.50 -21.05
CA ASP A 106 8.58 23.98 -20.43
C ASP A 106 7.90 25.01 -19.50
N GLY A 107 8.57 26.15 -19.25
CA GLY A 107 8.07 27.28 -18.49
C GLY A 107 7.51 26.88 -17.10
N PRO A 108 6.29 27.32 -16.73
CA PRO A 108 5.72 27.01 -15.42
C PRO A 108 5.41 25.52 -15.21
N PHE A 109 5.40 24.71 -16.27
CA PHE A 109 5.14 23.27 -16.19
C PHE A 109 6.41 22.44 -15.99
N ARG A 110 7.60 23.06 -16.06
CA ARG A 110 8.90 22.41 -15.83
C ARG A 110 8.92 21.44 -14.63
N PRO A 111 8.36 21.77 -13.44
CA PRO A 111 8.38 20.87 -12.28
C PRO A 111 7.52 19.61 -12.43
N PHE A 112 6.63 19.55 -13.41
CA PHE A 112 5.71 18.44 -13.66
C PHE A 112 6.17 17.52 -14.80
N ILE A 113 7.20 17.91 -15.54
CA ILE A 113 7.80 17.10 -16.60
C ILE A 113 8.48 15.87 -15.99
N GLY A 114 8.34 14.72 -16.67
CA GLY A 114 8.90 13.44 -16.24
C GLY A 114 7.85 12.43 -15.79
N ALA A 115 8.32 11.24 -15.43
CA ALA A 115 7.49 10.19 -14.85
C ALA A 115 6.98 10.62 -13.47
N ASP A 116 5.71 10.33 -13.20
CA ASP A 116 5.12 10.56 -11.89
C ASP A 116 5.24 9.27 -11.07
N CYS A 117 6.20 9.27 -10.15
CA CYS A 117 6.38 8.18 -9.18
C CYS A 117 6.10 8.67 -7.75
N THR A 118 5.32 9.74 -7.59
CA THR A 118 5.09 10.38 -6.30
C THR A 118 4.42 9.42 -5.32
N SER A 119 3.38 8.68 -5.76
CA SER A 119 2.74 7.63 -4.95
C SER A 119 3.68 6.48 -4.59
N ILE A 120 4.59 6.11 -5.50
CA ILE A 120 5.57 5.03 -5.27
C ILE A 120 6.58 5.44 -4.20
N TRP A 121 7.15 6.63 -4.31
CA TRP A 121 8.11 7.13 -3.33
C TRP A 121 7.46 7.33 -1.96
N ALA A 122 6.26 7.91 -1.93
CA ALA A 122 5.46 8.07 -0.72
C ALA A 122 5.19 6.74 -0.01
N ALA A 123 4.81 5.70 -0.76
CA ALA A 123 4.63 4.36 -0.22
C ALA A 123 5.95 3.78 0.32
N ALA A 124 7.03 3.90 -0.45
CA ALA A 124 8.34 3.39 -0.08
C ALA A 124 8.89 4.03 1.21
N THR A 125 8.61 5.32 1.44
CA THR A 125 8.98 6.04 2.66
C THR A 125 7.96 5.91 3.79
N SER A 126 6.80 5.27 3.55
CA SER A 126 5.76 5.01 4.55
C SER A 126 5.78 3.57 5.09
N GLY A 127 6.60 2.68 4.51
CA GLY A 127 6.80 1.31 4.95
C GLY A 127 6.15 0.25 4.07
N SER A 128 6.51 -1.02 4.32
CA SER A 128 6.09 -2.18 3.51
C SER A 128 4.57 -2.29 3.27
N PRO A 129 3.69 -2.10 4.28
CA PRO A 129 2.24 -2.15 4.06
C PRO A 129 1.75 -1.13 3.04
N SER A 130 2.33 0.07 3.04
CA SER A 130 1.99 1.14 2.11
C SER A 130 2.33 0.77 0.66
N ILE A 131 3.40 -0.01 0.45
CA ILE A 131 3.72 -0.56 -0.87
C ILE A 131 2.71 -1.64 -1.27
N GLY A 132 2.27 -2.48 -0.33
CA GLY A 132 1.18 -3.44 -0.58
C GLY A 132 -0.12 -2.75 -1.02
N VAL A 133 -0.52 -1.68 -0.33
CA VAL A 133 -1.66 -0.82 -0.73
C VAL A 133 -1.44 -0.23 -2.11
N LEU A 134 -0.24 0.29 -2.40
CA LEU A 134 0.09 0.84 -3.72
C LEU A 134 -0.09 -0.19 -4.83
N LEU A 135 0.32 -1.44 -4.61
CA LEU A 135 0.14 -2.51 -5.59
C LEU A 135 -1.35 -2.83 -5.81
N LEU A 136 -2.16 -2.83 -4.75
CA LEU A 136 -3.62 -2.91 -4.87
C LEU A 136 -4.17 -1.72 -5.66
N ALA A 137 -3.71 -0.49 -5.38
CA ALA A 137 -4.09 0.69 -6.13
C ALA A 137 -3.75 0.55 -7.61
N CYS A 138 -2.60 -0.05 -7.93
CA CYS A 138 -2.23 -0.34 -9.31
C CYS A 138 -3.20 -1.31 -9.99
N MET A 139 -3.64 -2.35 -9.28
CA MET A 139 -4.65 -3.30 -9.80
C MET A 139 -5.99 -2.60 -10.04
N LEU A 140 -6.45 -1.79 -9.09
CA LEU A 140 -7.69 -1.04 -9.22
C LEU A 140 -7.63 -0.03 -10.39
N ALA A 141 -6.48 0.60 -10.59
CA ALA A 141 -6.24 1.55 -11.66
C ALA A 141 -6.20 0.91 -13.07
N ASP A 142 -5.71 -0.33 -13.20
CA ASP A 142 -5.71 -1.06 -14.49
C ASP A 142 -7.10 -1.64 -14.81
N ALA A 143 -7.86 -2.05 -13.79
CA ALA A 143 -9.15 -2.75 -13.99
C ALA A 143 -10.37 -1.82 -14.09
N TRP A 144 -10.37 -0.64 -13.47
CA TRP A 144 -11.51 0.28 -13.45
C TRP A 144 -11.12 1.71 -13.82
N ASP A 145 -12.10 2.49 -14.28
CA ASP A 145 -11.95 3.93 -14.45
C ASP A 145 -11.77 4.65 -13.10
N ALA A 146 -11.28 5.89 -13.13
CA ALA A 146 -10.96 6.67 -11.93
C ALA A 146 -12.14 6.81 -10.96
N LYS A 147 -13.35 7.07 -11.45
CA LYS A 147 -14.52 7.29 -10.57
C LYS A 147 -14.88 6.00 -9.83
N THR A 148 -14.86 4.88 -10.55
CA THR A 148 -15.16 3.57 -9.98
C THR A 148 -14.08 3.12 -9.00
N ALA A 149 -12.80 3.24 -9.35
CA ALA A 149 -11.70 2.88 -8.45
C ALA A 149 -11.69 3.71 -7.15
N ILE A 150 -11.96 5.02 -7.23
CA ILE A 150 -12.07 5.87 -6.05
C ILE A 150 -13.27 5.44 -5.18
N SER A 151 -14.39 5.07 -5.80
CA SER A 151 -15.58 4.59 -5.05
C SER A 151 -15.28 3.27 -4.34
N ILE A 152 -14.59 2.35 -5.00
CA ILE A 152 -14.10 1.10 -4.40
C ILE A 152 -13.17 1.39 -3.22
N TRP A 153 -12.25 2.37 -3.34
CA TRP A 153 -11.39 2.76 -2.23
C TRP A 153 -12.16 3.29 -1.02
N VAL A 154 -13.19 4.11 -1.23
CA VAL A 154 -14.03 4.61 -0.14
C VAL A 154 -14.69 3.44 0.59
N GLU A 155 -15.31 2.52 -0.16
CA GLU A 155 -15.96 1.33 0.40
C GLU A 155 -14.97 0.43 1.15
N LEU A 156 -13.79 0.15 0.57
CA LEU A 156 -12.73 -0.64 1.23
C LEU A 156 -12.26 -0.02 2.54
N ILE A 157 -12.16 1.30 2.61
CA ILE A 157 -11.74 2.03 3.81
C ILE A 157 -12.83 1.93 4.88
N ASP A 158 -14.09 2.16 4.51
CA ASP A 158 -15.22 2.12 5.43
C ASP A 158 -15.40 0.71 6.01
N GLU A 159 -15.42 -0.31 5.16
CA GLU A 159 -15.47 -1.73 5.56
C GLU A 159 -14.29 -2.10 6.47
N ARG A 160 -13.07 -1.66 6.15
CA ARG A 160 -11.90 -1.95 6.99
C ARG A 160 -12.01 -1.28 8.35
N LYS A 161 -12.54 -0.05 8.42
CA LYS A 161 -12.79 0.64 9.70
C LYS A 161 -13.82 -0.10 10.55
N GLU A 162 -14.91 -0.55 9.95
CA GLU A 162 -15.92 -1.36 10.65
C GLU A 162 -15.34 -2.67 11.18
N GLN A 163 -14.53 -3.35 10.37
CA GLN A 163 -13.82 -4.56 10.80
C GLN A 163 -12.90 -4.28 12.00
N ILE A 164 -12.14 -3.18 11.97
CA ILE A 164 -11.26 -2.79 13.09
C ILE A 164 -12.10 -2.54 14.35
N GLN A 165 -13.24 -1.84 14.24
CA GLN A 165 -14.13 -1.62 15.39
C GLN A 165 -14.70 -2.93 15.95
N ALA A 166 -15.08 -3.88 15.10
CA ALA A 166 -15.52 -5.21 15.53
C ALA A 166 -14.40 -5.98 16.23
N GLN A 167 -13.18 -5.97 15.65
CA GLN A 167 -11.99 -6.60 16.23
C GLN A 167 -11.63 -6.01 17.61
N GLN A 168 -11.82 -4.70 17.80
CA GLN A 168 -11.65 -4.05 19.10
C GLN A 168 -12.67 -4.54 20.14
N LYS A 169 -13.95 -4.68 19.75
CA LYS A 169 -15.00 -5.22 20.64
C LYS A 169 -14.72 -6.66 21.05
N ASP A 170 -14.13 -7.44 20.15
CA ASP A 170 -13.71 -8.83 20.39
C ASP A 170 -12.39 -8.94 21.20
N ASN A 171 -11.83 -7.83 21.71
CA ASN A 171 -10.54 -7.77 22.42
C ASN A 171 -9.36 -8.35 21.63
N LYS A 172 -9.39 -8.29 20.29
CA LYS A 172 -8.23 -8.65 19.47
C LYS A 172 -7.13 -7.61 19.64
N MET A 173 -5.88 -8.06 19.73
CA MET A 173 -4.73 -7.18 19.80
C MET A 173 -4.46 -6.58 18.42
N LEU A 174 -4.69 -5.27 18.29
CA LEU A 174 -4.45 -4.49 17.08
C LEU A 174 -3.31 -3.50 17.33
N SER A 175 -2.58 -3.15 16.27
CA SER A 175 -1.51 -2.16 16.40
C SER A 175 -2.07 -0.77 16.71
N LEU A 176 -1.37 0.01 17.55
CA LEU A 176 -1.77 1.39 17.85
C LEU A 176 -1.94 2.24 16.59
N GLN A 177 -1.12 1.99 15.57
CA GLN A 177 -1.15 2.76 14.33
C GLN A 177 -2.34 2.37 13.45
N THR A 178 -2.75 1.10 13.47
CA THR A 178 -4.00 0.64 12.86
C THR A 178 -5.19 1.38 13.48
N LEU A 179 -5.22 1.46 14.81
CA LEU A 179 -6.31 2.13 15.54
C LEU A 179 -6.33 3.64 15.28
N ALA A 180 -5.16 4.28 15.25
CA ALA A 180 -5.03 5.69 14.92
C ALA A 180 -5.51 5.96 13.48
N ALA A 181 -5.05 5.18 12.51
CA ALA A 181 -5.46 5.31 11.10
C ALA A 181 -6.97 5.11 10.90
N ALA A 182 -7.59 4.18 11.63
CA ALA A 182 -9.04 3.95 11.56
C ALA A 182 -9.88 5.16 12.01
N ARG A 183 -9.33 6.01 12.89
CA ARG A 183 -9.99 7.24 13.36
C ARG A 183 -9.80 8.43 12.41
N GLN A 184 -8.87 8.33 11.46
CA GLN A 184 -8.59 9.43 10.54
C GLN A 184 -9.63 9.50 9.41
N GLU A 185 -9.88 10.72 8.95
CA GLU A 185 -10.72 10.95 7.78
C GLU A 185 -9.92 10.76 6.49
N PHE A 186 -10.60 10.24 5.47
CA PHE A 186 -10.06 10.04 4.13
C PHE A 186 -10.91 10.87 3.17
N ALA A 187 -10.40 12.03 2.77
CA ALA A 187 -11.13 12.88 1.85
C ALA A 187 -11.09 12.24 0.45
N ARG A 188 -12.23 12.27 -0.26
CA ARG A 188 -12.31 11.72 -1.63
C ARG A 188 -11.31 12.36 -2.59
N ALA A 189 -10.97 13.63 -2.37
CA ALA A 189 -9.94 14.34 -3.12
C ALA A 189 -8.52 13.79 -2.88
N GLU A 190 -8.20 13.32 -1.66
CA GLU A 190 -6.92 12.67 -1.36
C GLU A 190 -6.80 11.35 -2.13
N LEU A 191 -7.87 10.54 -2.10
CA LEU A 191 -7.95 9.28 -2.86
C LEU A 191 -7.86 9.52 -4.37
N ALA A 192 -8.46 10.61 -4.87
CA ALA A 192 -8.35 10.99 -6.27
C ALA A 192 -6.92 11.36 -6.67
N SER A 193 -6.20 12.12 -5.84
CA SER A 193 -4.79 12.45 -6.08
C SER A 193 -3.89 11.22 -6.04
N TRP A 194 -4.14 10.30 -5.10
CA TRP A 194 -3.46 9.01 -5.02
C TRP A 194 -3.65 8.17 -6.29
N ASP A 195 -4.92 7.95 -6.68
CA ASP A 195 -5.28 7.21 -7.89
C ASP A 195 -4.72 7.87 -9.18
N ALA A 196 -4.74 9.20 -9.26
CA ALA A 196 -4.16 9.94 -10.39
C ALA A 196 -2.66 9.72 -10.53
N SER A 197 -1.90 9.81 -9.44
CA SER A 197 -0.44 9.54 -9.45
C SER A 197 -0.18 8.08 -9.85
N VAL A 198 -0.90 7.11 -9.27
CA VAL A 198 -0.79 5.69 -9.63
C VAL A 198 -1.07 5.44 -11.12
N ARG A 199 -2.17 5.99 -11.65
CA ARG A 199 -2.52 5.86 -13.08
C ARG A 199 -1.48 6.47 -13.99
N SER A 200 -0.95 7.64 -13.63
CA SER A 200 0.07 8.31 -14.43
C SER A 200 1.37 7.50 -14.52
N TRP A 201 1.75 6.83 -13.43
CA TRP A 201 2.84 5.84 -13.45
C TRP A 201 2.52 4.66 -14.36
N ILE A 202 1.37 4.00 -14.17
CA ILE A 202 1.00 2.80 -14.94
C ILE A 202 0.96 3.08 -16.44
N ARG A 203 0.43 4.23 -16.84
CA ARG A 203 0.39 4.63 -18.26
C ARG A 203 1.80 4.75 -18.82
N ARG A 204 2.67 5.51 -18.13
CA ARG A 204 4.07 5.69 -18.55
C ARG A 204 4.84 4.36 -18.61
N ALA A 205 4.72 3.56 -17.56
CA ALA A 205 5.34 2.24 -17.47
C ALA A 205 4.82 1.30 -18.58
N GLY A 206 3.50 1.28 -18.79
CA GLY A 206 2.83 0.48 -19.81
C GLY A 206 3.25 0.85 -21.23
N GLU A 207 3.38 2.14 -21.54
CA GLU A 207 3.91 2.62 -22.82
C GLU A 207 5.36 2.17 -23.03
N SER A 208 6.22 2.34 -22.01
CA SER A 208 7.64 1.96 -22.10
C SER A 208 7.87 0.44 -22.20
N MET A 209 6.96 -0.36 -21.67
CA MET A 209 7.04 -1.82 -21.60
C MET A 209 6.03 -2.53 -22.50
N ALA A 210 5.44 -1.82 -23.47
CA ALA A 210 4.37 -2.33 -24.32
C ALA A 210 4.76 -3.66 -25.02
N SER A 211 5.93 -3.70 -25.65
CA SER A 211 6.43 -4.92 -26.32
C SER A 211 6.61 -6.09 -25.36
N LYS A 212 7.11 -5.83 -24.14
CA LYS A 212 7.26 -6.87 -23.11
C LYS A 212 5.90 -7.35 -22.59
N ARG A 213 4.91 -6.45 -22.46
CA ARG A 213 3.53 -6.81 -22.07
C ARG A 213 2.89 -7.69 -23.13
N VAL A 214 3.06 -7.36 -24.42
CA VAL A 214 2.58 -8.18 -25.54
C VAL A 214 3.26 -9.56 -25.55
N GLN A 215 4.59 -9.59 -25.43
CA GLN A 215 5.35 -10.85 -25.38
C GLN A 215 4.89 -11.73 -24.22
N PHE A 216 4.72 -11.16 -23.02
CA PHE A 216 4.21 -11.87 -21.86
C PHE A 216 2.81 -12.44 -22.12
N ALA A 217 1.90 -11.63 -22.69
CA ALA A 217 0.54 -12.07 -23.00
C ALA A 217 0.50 -13.20 -24.06
N LEU A 218 1.41 -13.19 -25.03
CA LEU A 218 1.54 -14.29 -26.00
C LEU A 218 2.04 -15.57 -25.33
N ILE A 219 3.07 -15.46 -24.51
CA ILE A 219 3.60 -16.61 -23.75
C ILE A 219 2.52 -17.17 -22.83
N SER A 220 1.83 -16.32 -22.06
CA SER A 220 0.80 -16.77 -21.11
C SER A 220 -0.37 -17.48 -21.81
N LYS A 221 -0.73 -17.07 -23.03
CA LYS A 221 -1.77 -17.72 -23.84
C LYS A 221 -1.31 -19.07 -24.43
N ASN A 222 -0.02 -19.18 -24.74
CA ASN A 222 0.57 -20.38 -25.33
C ASN A 222 1.04 -21.41 -24.28
N LEU A 223 1.15 -21.01 -23.02
CA LEU A 223 1.34 -21.95 -21.92
C LEU A 223 0.04 -22.73 -21.72
N THR A 224 0.02 -23.98 -22.16
CA THR A 224 -0.94 -24.99 -21.70
C THR A 224 -0.62 -25.30 -20.24
N ILE A 225 -0.97 -24.38 -19.34
CA ILE A 225 -0.91 -24.69 -17.92
C ILE A 225 -1.95 -25.80 -17.72
N PRO A 226 -1.58 -26.98 -17.17
CA PRO A 226 -2.53 -28.00 -16.80
C PRO A 226 -3.30 -27.49 -15.57
N TYR A 227 -4.16 -26.51 -15.79
CA TYR A 227 -5.25 -26.25 -14.88
C TYR A 227 -6.19 -27.44 -15.06
N PRO A 228 -6.53 -28.20 -14.01
CA PRO A 228 -7.59 -29.19 -14.12
C PRO A 228 -8.85 -28.42 -14.53
N ARG A 229 -9.21 -28.50 -15.81
CA ARG A 229 -10.48 -28.00 -16.32
C ARG A 229 -11.55 -28.76 -15.57
N GLY A 230 -12.11 -28.13 -14.53
CA GLY A 230 -13.36 -28.47 -13.88
C GLY A 230 -13.72 -29.95 -13.86
N GLY A 231 -12.93 -30.77 -13.18
CA GLY A 231 -13.54 -31.86 -12.43
C GLY A 231 -14.16 -31.21 -11.20
N LEU A 232 -15.48 -31.01 -11.20
CA LEU A 232 -16.21 -30.57 -10.02
C LEU A 232 -15.75 -31.42 -8.82
N THR A 233 -15.30 -30.78 -7.76
CA THR A 233 -15.04 -31.42 -6.45
C THR A 233 -16.31 -32.07 -5.87
N TYR A 234 -17.47 -31.82 -6.47
CA TYR A 234 -18.77 -32.46 -6.22
C TYR A 234 -19.30 -33.24 -7.43
N GLY A 235 -18.41 -33.78 -8.28
CA GLY A 235 -18.80 -34.78 -9.27
C GLY A 235 -19.12 -36.08 -8.55
N THR A 236 -20.37 -36.22 -8.09
CA THR A 236 -20.90 -37.48 -7.57
C THR A 236 -20.70 -38.55 -8.62
N GLY A 237 -20.00 -39.62 -8.23
CA GLY A 237 -19.86 -40.81 -9.04
C GLY A 237 -21.22 -41.30 -9.53
N GLY A 238 -21.29 -41.52 -10.83
CA GLY A 238 -22.42 -42.18 -11.49
C GLY A 238 -21.87 -42.97 -12.66
N ALA A 239 -21.35 -44.17 -12.37
CA ALA A 239 -21.39 -45.28 -13.32
C ALA A 239 -22.84 -45.81 -13.35
N PRO A 240 -23.33 -46.40 -14.46
CA PRO A 240 -22.70 -47.53 -15.14
C PRO A 240 -22.23 -47.27 -16.57
#